data_AF-A0A8T3PBH8-F1
#
_entry.id   AF-A0A8T3PBH8-F1
#
_cell.length_a   1.000
_cell.length_b   1.000
_cell.length_c   1.000
_cell.angle_alpha   90.00
_cell.angle_beta   90.00
_cell.angle_gamma   90.00
#
_symmetry.space_group_name_H-M   'P 1'
#
loop_
_entity.id
_entity.type
_entity.pdbx_description
1 polymer ?
#
loop_
_entity_poly.entity_id
_entity_poly.type
_entity_poly.pdbx_seq_one_letter_code
_entity_poly.pdbx_strand_id
1 'polypeptide(L)'
;MQYALDGTVLEPRLEALERRRWLFEQLPVDPSHLEWFRHRAWVRTVHGTTKIEGNSLTDLEVEDLLGGAAARVSRREALEVIGSRSSLTFVDELDEGVNLDEPVIREMHRRVLEGIDPMLTPGEYRRGENRV
;
A
#
# COMPACT_ATOMS: atom_id res chain seq x y z
N MET A 1 -9.14 -24.18 -7.96
CA MET A 1 -7.84 -24.55 -7.38
C MET A 1 -8.11 -24.91 -5.92
N GLN A 2 -7.85 -26.14 -5.48
CA GLN A 2 -8.06 -26.56 -4.10
C GLN A 2 -6.76 -26.29 -3.35
N TYR A 3 -6.71 -25.20 -2.58
CA TYR A 3 -5.57 -24.92 -1.72
C TYR A 3 -5.72 -25.75 -0.45
N ALA A 4 -4.78 -26.65 -0.20
CA ALA A 4 -4.65 -27.34 1.08
C ALA A 4 -3.61 -26.61 1.92
N LEU A 5 -4.02 -26.08 3.07
CA LEU A 5 -3.12 -25.47 4.03
C LEU A 5 -2.42 -26.59 4.82
N ASP A 6 -1.09 -26.57 4.85
CA ASP A 6 -0.30 -27.47 5.67
C ASP A 6 -0.06 -26.85 7.05
N GLY A 7 -0.80 -27.33 8.06
CA GLY A 7 -0.68 -26.85 9.44
C GLY A 7 0.74 -27.00 9.99
N THR A 8 1.47 -28.05 9.60
CA THR A 8 2.84 -28.31 10.11
C THR A 8 3.83 -27.23 9.68
N VAL A 9 3.60 -26.61 8.51
CA VAL A 9 4.43 -25.51 7.99
C VAL A 9 3.95 -24.16 8.49
N LEU A 10 2.63 -23.98 8.62
CA LEU A 10 2.02 -22.69 8.93
C LEU A 10 2.04 -22.38 10.43
N GLU A 11 1.72 -23.33 11.30
CA GLU A 11 1.56 -23.12 12.74
C GLU A 11 2.81 -22.47 13.37
N PRO A 12 4.05 -22.97 13.16
CA PRO A 12 5.22 -22.35 13.78
C PRO A 12 5.46 -20.91 13.29
N ARG A 13 5.05 -20.61 12.05
CA ARG A 13 5.20 -19.27 11.45
C ARG A 13 4.16 -18.30 11.99
N LEU A 14 2.91 -18.76 12.16
CA LEU A 14 1.84 -17.97 12.74
C LEU A 14 2.12 -17.68 14.22
N GLU A 15 2.53 -18.67 15.00
CA GLU A 15 2.96 -18.46 16.39
C GLU A 15 4.13 -17.47 16.48
N ALA A 16 5.10 -17.58 15.57
CA ALA A 16 6.22 -16.65 15.50
C ALA A 16 5.78 -15.21 15.18
N LEU A 17 4.74 -15.04 14.36
CA LEU A 17 4.15 -13.73 14.03
C LEU A 17 3.37 -13.17 15.22
N GLU A 18 2.48 -13.95 15.82
CA GLU A 18 1.67 -13.55 16.97
C GLU A 18 2.53 -13.14 18.16
N ARG A 19 3.59 -13.90 18.44
CA ARG A 19 4.57 -13.56 19.49
C ARG A 19 5.24 -12.21 19.25
N ARG A 20 5.59 -11.90 18.00
CA ARG A 20 6.21 -10.61 17.62
C ARG A 20 5.22 -9.46 17.72
N ARG A 21 3.98 -9.67 17.28
CA ARG A 21 2.89 -8.70 17.42
C ARG A 21 2.66 -8.37 18.90
N TRP A 22 2.51 -9.40 19.75
CA TRP A 22 2.34 -9.22 21.18
C TRP A 22 3.53 -8.45 21.80
N LEU A 23 4.76 -8.83 21.48
CA LEU A 23 5.95 -8.10 21.96
C LEU A 23 5.89 -6.62 21.58
N PHE A 24 5.56 -6.31 20.32
CA PHE A 24 5.49 -4.94 19.84
C PHE A 24 4.39 -4.12 20.54
N GLU A 25 3.24 -4.73 20.80
CA GLU A 25 2.12 -4.12 21.54
C GLU A 25 2.47 -3.81 23.01
N GLN A 26 3.43 -4.55 23.59
CA GLN A 26 3.86 -4.36 24.99
C GLN A 26 5.13 -3.48 25.13
N LEU A 27 5.75 -3.04 24.03
CA LEU A 27 6.96 -2.22 24.10
C LEU A 27 6.64 -0.84 24.72
N PRO A 28 7.39 -0.39 25.74
CA PRO A 28 7.23 0.95 26.29
C PRO A 28 7.87 1.99 25.35
N VAL A 29 7.17 2.32 24.27
CA VAL A 29 7.57 3.35 23.31
C VAL A 29 6.87 4.65 23.65
N ASP A 30 7.63 5.75 23.70
CA ASP A 30 7.06 7.09 23.84
C ASP A 30 6.06 7.37 22.68
N PRO A 31 4.89 7.97 22.96
CA PRO A 31 3.87 8.22 21.93
C PRO A 31 4.38 8.96 20.70
N SER A 32 5.27 9.95 20.86
CA SER A 32 5.81 10.72 19.73
C SER A 32 6.71 9.87 18.83
N HIS A 33 7.52 8.99 19.43
CA HIS A 33 8.32 8.03 18.67
C HIS A 33 7.43 6.99 17.95
N LEU A 34 6.33 6.56 18.58
CA LEU A 34 5.39 5.63 17.96
C LEU A 34 4.73 6.23 16.72
N GLU A 35 4.30 7.49 16.79
CA GLU A 35 3.76 8.23 15.63
C GLU A 35 4.79 8.33 14.52
N TRP A 36 6.04 8.68 14.86
CA TRP A 36 7.14 8.74 13.88
C TRP A 36 7.41 7.38 13.22
N PHE A 37 7.42 6.28 14.00
CA PHE A 37 7.59 4.93 13.46
C PHE A 37 6.46 4.55 12.50
N ARG A 38 5.20 4.87 12.86
CA ARG A 38 4.03 4.62 12.00
C ARG A 38 4.14 5.39 10.70
N HIS A 39 4.49 6.67 10.76
CA HIS A 39 4.73 7.51 9.58
C HIS A 39 5.83 6.92 8.68
N ARG A 40 6.99 6.56 9.26
CA ARG A 40 8.08 5.95 8.49
C ARG A 40 7.73 4.59 7.91
N ALA A 41 6.93 3.78 8.60
CA ALA A 41 6.42 2.53 8.06
C ALA A 41 5.49 2.79 6.87
N TRP A 42 4.60 3.78 6.98
CA TRP A 42 3.68 4.17 5.91
C TRP A 42 4.41 4.65 4.65
N VAL A 43 5.37 5.58 4.80
CA VAL A 43 6.23 6.04 3.70
C VAL A 43 6.92 4.86 3.01
N ARG A 44 7.46 3.92 3.78
CA ARG A 44 8.12 2.72 3.23
C ARG A 44 7.15 1.78 2.53
N THR A 45 5.92 1.66 2.99
CA THR A 45 4.87 0.88 2.30
C THR A 45 4.58 1.48 0.93
N VAL A 46 4.35 2.80 0.86
CA VAL A 46 4.07 3.50 -0.41
C VAL A 46 5.27 3.43 -1.35
N HIS A 47 6.47 3.75 -0.86
CA HIS A 47 7.70 3.64 -1.66
C HIS A 47 7.94 2.20 -2.13
N GLY A 48 7.81 1.21 -1.24
CA GLY A 48 8.04 -0.20 -1.58
C GLY A 48 7.11 -0.71 -2.66
N THR A 49 5.81 -0.40 -2.58
CA THR A 49 4.85 -0.86 -3.58
C THR A 49 5.02 -0.20 -4.94
N THR A 50 5.46 1.06 -5.02
CA THR A 50 5.73 1.68 -6.32
C THR A 50 7.10 1.28 -6.86
N LYS A 51 8.08 1.03 -5.98
CA LYS A 51 9.43 0.63 -6.37
C LYS A 51 9.47 -0.71 -7.10
N ILE A 52 8.69 -1.69 -6.66
CA ILE A 52 8.61 -3.00 -7.31
C ILE A 52 8.02 -2.92 -8.73
N GLU A 53 7.21 -1.90 -9.00
CA GLU A 53 6.63 -1.61 -10.33
C GLU A 53 7.54 -0.73 -11.20
N GLY A 54 8.74 -0.38 -10.71
CA GLY A 54 9.76 0.35 -11.47
C GLY A 54 9.81 1.86 -11.22
N ASN A 55 9.10 2.38 -10.24
CA ASN A 55 9.21 3.78 -9.83
C ASN A 55 10.64 4.08 -9.33
N SER A 56 11.25 5.19 -9.77
CA SER A 56 12.66 5.45 -9.47
C SER A 56 12.90 6.21 -8.17
N LEU A 57 11.85 6.80 -7.57
CA LEU A 57 11.98 7.63 -6.38
C LEU A 57 12.56 6.87 -5.19
N THR A 58 13.30 7.60 -4.36
CA THR A 58 13.80 7.17 -3.05
C THR A 58 12.72 7.31 -1.97
N ASP A 59 12.91 6.68 -0.81
CA ASP A 59 11.97 6.80 0.30
C ASP A 59 11.90 8.24 0.85
N LEU A 60 13.01 9.00 0.78
CA LEU A 60 13.04 10.43 1.12
C LEU A 60 12.25 11.28 0.12
N GLU A 61 12.41 11.06 -1.19
CA GLU A 61 11.65 11.79 -2.21
C GLU A 61 10.16 11.47 -2.14
N VAL A 62 9.81 10.23 -1.80
CA VAL A 62 8.42 9.83 -1.52
C VAL A 62 7.91 10.58 -0.28
N GLU A 63 8.67 10.63 0.80
CA GLU A 63 8.29 11.37 2.02
C GLU A 63 8.05 12.85 1.73
N ASP A 64 8.97 13.51 1.01
CA ASP A 64 8.84 14.91 0.61
C ASP A 64 7.59 15.14 -0.24
N LEU A 65 7.35 14.27 -1.23
CA LEU A 65 6.16 14.36 -2.08
C LEU A 65 4.86 14.21 -1.29
N LEU A 66 4.82 13.25 -0.35
CA LEU A 66 3.65 13.04 0.52
C LEU A 66 3.44 14.21 1.49
N GLY A 67 4.53 14.87 1.92
CA GLY A 67 4.50 16.08 2.72
C GLY A 67 4.16 17.36 1.95
N GLY A 68 3.98 17.29 0.63
CA GLY A 68 3.68 18.43 -0.22
C GLY A 68 4.88 19.34 -0.52
N ALA A 69 6.10 18.85 -0.28
CA ALA A 69 7.32 19.56 -0.65
C ALA A 69 7.46 19.60 -2.19
N ALA A 70 8.11 20.66 -2.68
CA ALA A 70 8.38 20.80 -4.11
C ALA A 70 9.47 19.78 -4.53
N ALA A 71 9.04 18.64 -5.05
CA ALA A 71 9.93 17.60 -5.56
C ALA A 71 10.15 17.75 -7.08
N ARG A 72 11.40 17.63 -7.54
CA ARG A 72 11.74 17.62 -8.97
C ARG A 72 11.59 16.21 -9.55
N VAL A 73 10.36 15.71 -9.56
CA VAL A 73 10.03 14.34 -9.98
C VAL A 73 9.16 14.36 -11.23
N SER A 74 9.13 13.26 -11.98
CA SER A 74 8.24 13.16 -13.11
C SER A 74 6.78 13.16 -12.64
N ARG A 75 5.88 13.78 -13.43
CA ARG A 75 4.44 13.79 -13.13
C ARG A 75 3.90 12.36 -12.96
N ARG A 76 4.37 11.43 -13.78
CA ARG A 76 3.93 10.03 -13.74
C ARG A 76 4.30 9.38 -12.41
N GLU A 77 5.57 9.43 -12.01
CA GLU A 77 6.03 8.84 -10.76
C GLU A 77 5.40 9.49 -9.53
N ALA A 78 5.16 10.81 -9.59
CA ALA A 78 4.44 11.50 -8.53
C ALA A 78 3.01 10.99 -8.39
N LEU A 79 2.31 10.81 -9.50
CA LEU A 79 0.94 10.29 -9.50
C LEU A 79 0.86 8.83 -9.05
N GLU A 80 1.84 7.99 -9.40
CA GLU A 80 1.94 6.62 -8.88
C GLU A 80 2.01 6.62 -7.34
N VAL A 81 2.89 7.44 -6.76
CA VAL A 81 3.03 7.56 -5.29
C VAL A 81 1.77 8.11 -4.64
N ILE A 82 1.22 9.19 -5.19
CA ILE A 82 0.00 9.84 -4.68
C ILE A 82 -1.20 8.89 -4.77
N GLY A 83 -1.31 8.16 -5.88
CA GLY A 83 -2.37 7.18 -6.14
C GLY A 83 -2.30 5.99 -5.21
N SER A 84 -1.11 5.40 -5.03
CA SER A 84 -0.87 4.32 -4.04
C SER A 84 -1.21 4.78 -2.62
N ARG A 85 -0.74 5.97 -2.20
CA ARG A 85 -1.11 6.55 -0.90
C ARG A 85 -2.62 6.70 -0.78
N SER A 86 -3.28 7.26 -1.80
CA SER A 86 -4.73 7.48 -1.84
C SER A 86 -5.50 6.16 -1.68
N SER A 87 -5.09 5.11 -2.39
CA SER A 87 -5.72 3.80 -2.28
C SER A 87 -5.52 3.13 -0.92
N LEU A 88 -4.33 3.25 -0.32
CA LEU A 88 -4.07 2.70 1.00
C LEU A 88 -4.86 3.45 2.09
N THR A 89 -4.89 4.78 2.01
CA THR A 89 -5.66 5.63 2.94
C THR A 89 -7.14 5.28 2.89
N PHE A 90 -7.69 5.04 1.69
CA PHE A 90 -9.06 4.60 1.56
C PHE A 90 -9.35 3.30 2.31
N VAL A 91 -8.46 2.32 2.21
CA VAL A 91 -8.64 1.03 2.90
C VAL A 91 -8.59 1.23 4.42
N ASP A 92 -7.68 2.08 4.91
CA ASP A 92 -7.59 2.42 6.33
C ASP A 92 -8.84 3.15 6.86
N GLU A 93 -9.58 3.83 5.99
CA GLU A 93 -10.83 4.55 6.31
C GLU A 93 -12.08 3.66 6.23
N LEU A 94 -11.98 2.42 5.73
CA LEU A 94 -13.11 1.49 5.70
C LEU A 94 -13.44 0.97 7.10
N ASP A 95 -14.72 0.96 7.46
CA ASP A 95 -15.17 0.33 8.70
C ASP A 95 -14.94 -1.19 8.66
N GLU A 96 -14.67 -1.80 9.83
CA GLU A 96 -14.40 -3.25 9.96
C GLU A 96 -15.54 -4.15 9.42
N GLY A 97 -16.76 -3.61 9.30
CA GLY A 97 -17.94 -4.31 8.78
C GLY A 97 -18.16 -4.17 7.27
N VAL A 98 -17.32 -3.43 6.54
CA VAL A 98 -17.46 -3.25 5.09
C VAL A 98 -17.15 -4.56 4.37
N ASN A 99 -18.07 -4.98 3.49
CA ASN A 99 -17.80 -6.09 2.60
C ASN A 99 -16.77 -5.68 1.54
N LEU A 100 -15.65 -6.41 1.47
CA LEU A 100 -14.62 -6.22 0.45
C LEU A 100 -15.09 -6.83 -0.88
N ASP A 101 -16.01 -6.14 -1.53
CA ASP A 101 -16.64 -6.57 -2.78
C ASP A 101 -16.03 -5.89 -4.01
N GLU A 102 -16.57 -6.23 -5.19
CA GLU A 102 -16.07 -5.72 -6.47
C GLU A 102 -16.01 -4.18 -6.54
N PRO A 103 -17.05 -3.42 -6.14
CA PRO A 103 -16.98 -1.96 -6.04
C PRO A 103 -15.77 -1.45 -5.26
N VAL A 104 -15.47 -2.03 -4.08
CA VAL A 104 -14.32 -1.63 -3.26
C VAL A 104 -13.01 -1.85 -4.02
N ILE A 105 -12.85 -3.01 -4.65
CA ILE A 105 -11.64 -3.35 -5.42
C ILE A 105 -11.47 -2.40 -6.62
N ARG A 106 -12.55 -2.10 -7.34
CA ARG A 106 -12.52 -1.18 -8.48
C ARG A 106 -12.17 0.24 -8.04
N GLU A 107 -12.66 0.65 -6.89
CA GLU A 107 -12.38 1.95 -6.31
C GLU A 107 -10.93 2.09 -5.82
N MET A 108 -10.35 1.02 -5.26
CA MET A 108 -8.89 0.95 -5.01
C MET A 108 -8.10 1.11 -6.33
N HIS A 109 -8.44 0.30 -7.33
CA HIS A 109 -7.78 0.33 -8.65
C HIS A 109 -7.90 1.71 -9.32
N ARG A 110 -9.05 2.37 -9.20
CA ARG A 110 -9.26 3.73 -9.69
C ARG A 110 -8.26 4.70 -9.06
N ARG A 111 -8.18 4.72 -7.73
CA ARG A 111 -7.25 5.61 -7.00
C ARG A 111 -5.79 5.37 -7.35
N VAL A 112 -5.39 4.12 -7.56
CA VAL A 112 -4.01 3.78 -7.96
C VAL A 112 -3.66 4.34 -9.33
N LEU A 113 -4.57 4.30 -10.32
CA LEU A 113 -4.25 4.62 -11.71
C LEU A 113 -4.71 6.00 -12.21
N GLU A 114 -5.52 6.71 -11.41
CA GLU A 114 -6.12 7.97 -11.79
C GLU A 114 -5.10 8.98 -12.34
N GLY A 115 -5.29 9.43 -13.58
CA GLY A 115 -4.52 10.52 -14.19
C GLY A 115 -3.07 10.20 -14.57
N ILE A 116 -2.59 8.96 -14.34
CA ILE A 116 -1.24 8.49 -14.69
C ILE A 116 -1.05 8.52 -16.21
N ASP A 117 -1.97 7.91 -16.95
CA ASP A 117 -1.94 7.82 -18.41
C ASP A 117 -3.38 7.92 -18.95
N PRO A 118 -3.66 8.81 -19.92
CA PRO A 118 -4.99 8.97 -20.50
C PRO A 118 -5.54 7.73 -21.23
N MET A 119 -4.68 6.76 -21.57
CA MET A 119 -5.08 5.51 -22.22
C MET A 119 -5.56 4.45 -21.22
N LEU A 120 -5.30 4.64 -19.93
CA LEU A 120 -5.80 3.75 -18.89
C LEU A 120 -7.29 3.98 -18.63
N THR A 121 -7.94 2.96 -18.09
CA THR A 121 -9.35 3.03 -17.66
C THR A 121 -9.43 2.72 -16.15
N PRO A 122 -9.12 3.71 -15.29
CA PRO A 122 -9.09 3.51 -13.84
C PRO A 122 -10.41 2.95 -13.32
N GLY A 123 -10.33 1.92 -12.47
CA GLY A 123 -11.48 1.23 -11.90
C GLY A 123 -12.25 0.30 -12.85
N GLU A 124 -11.92 0.23 -14.13
CA GLU A 124 -12.56 -0.69 -15.08
C GLU A 124 -11.75 -1.99 -15.25
N TYR A 125 -12.45 -3.09 -15.54
CA TYR A 125 -11.78 -4.29 -16.01
C TYR A 125 -11.23 -4.09 -17.42
N ARG A 126 -10.05 -4.67 -17.67
CA ARG A 126 -9.48 -4.75 -19.01
C ARG A 126 -10.49 -5.38 -20.00
N ARG A 127 -10.57 -4.82 -21.21
CA ARG A 127 -11.42 -5.35 -22.30
C ARG A 127 -10.68 -6.30 -23.25
N GLY A 128 -9.38 -6.47 -23.04
CA GLY A 128 -8.51 -7.30 -23.87
C GLY A 128 -7.51 -8.10 -23.04
N GLU A 129 -6.66 -8.84 -23.75
CA GLU A 129 -5.58 -9.60 -23.14
C GLU A 129 -4.52 -8.66 -22.53
N ASN A 130 -3.97 -9.04 -21.37
CA ASN A 130 -2.84 -8.35 -20.76
C ASN A 130 -1.60 -8.98 -21.37
N ARG A 131 -1.08 -8.36 -22.43
CA ARG A 131 0.19 -8.74 -23.03
C ARG A 131 1.26 -7.80 -22.48
N VAL A 132 2.28 -8.41 -21.88
CA VAL A 132 3.52 -7.74 -21.46
C VAL A 132 4.47 -7.69 -22.64
#